data_AF-A0A1F3VK10-F1
#
_entry.id   AF-A0A1F3VK10-F1
#
_cell.length_a   1.000
_cell.length_b   1.000
_cell.length_c   1.000
_cell.angle_alpha   90.00
_cell.angle_beta   90.00
_cell.angle_gamma   90.00
#
_symmetry.space_group_name_H-M   'P 1'
#
loop_
_entity.id
_entity.type
_entity.pdbx_description
1 polymer ?
#
loop_
_entity_poly.entity_id
_entity_poly.type
_entity_poly.pdbx_seq_one_letter_code
_entity_poly.pdbx_strand_id
1 'polypeptide(L)'
;MVILTLGNSLTCLSVCRENIFIRAGIVFLSNQKGQLLMNESSNAKQIALKKQQKALEEMRNKRNEQKILAYKAMLFKVKMAIACLGILFFISFFLKGSLVDYKKINADLYKQPLQTETDKKEITLNYMGVQYLIKPVQDYEISGLVVSHNNPSGFGDIYHDSKSFDTKDLCVIWGNNLINNDFHKVKFWNVSWTCNVRYPPGINFEFDEISNNHLITRSDEIRKKIAHVKVGDQIKIKGALANYTSLNNESGWRNSSLTRTDTGNGACEVIWVESLEILKKGTPLWYLLFDFSKWGLLLMVVMMIGIVVKSSKLQVSR
;
A
#
# COMPACT_ATOMS: atom_id res chain seq x y z
N MET A 1 17.67 90.98 81.71
CA MET A 1 18.58 92.03 82.19
C MET A 1 19.58 92.31 81.07
N VAL A 2 19.70 93.59 80.64
CA VAL A 2 20.62 94.15 79.59
C VAL A 2 20.23 93.76 78.14
N ILE A 3 19.61 94.58 77.26
CA ILE A 3 19.77 95.93 76.66
C ILE A 3 21.05 96.15 75.81
N LEU A 4 20.83 96.68 74.58
CA LEU A 4 21.74 97.41 73.65
C LEU A 4 22.51 96.52 72.64
N THR A 5 22.75 96.84 71.35
CA THR A 5 22.38 97.90 70.40
C THR A 5 22.92 97.51 69.01
N LEU A 6 22.23 97.96 67.94
CA LEU A 6 22.70 98.53 66.66
C LEU A 6 23.96 97.97 65.94
N GLY A 7 23.86 97.79 64.61
CA GLY A 7 25.02 97.94 63.72
C GLY A 7 24.94 97.33 62.32
N ASN A 8 24.15 97.95 61.43
CA ASN A 8 24.26 98.08 59.96
C ASN A 8 25.15 97.15 59.09
N SER A 9 24.51 96.76 57.98
CA SER A 9 25.00 96.71 56.59
C SER A 9 26.00 95.63 56.17
N LEU A 10 25.45 94.52 55.65
CA LEU A 10 25.92 93.86 54.44
C LEU A 10 24.69 93.40 53.63
N THR A 11 24.03 94.39 53.04
CA THR A 11 23.10 94.21 51.92
C THR A 11 23.85 93.63 50.72
N CYS A 12 23.14 92.80 49.94
CA CYS A 12 23.53 92.26 48.63
C CYS A 12 24.18 90.87 48.57
N LEU A 13 23.73 89.91 49.39
CA LEU A 13 24.01 88.47 49.14
C LEU A 13 22.90 87.49 49.58
N SER A 14 21.80 87.94 50.22
CA SER A 14 20.72 87.03 50.66
C SER A 14 19.61 86.80 49.63
N VAL A 15 19.28 87.78 48.77
CA VAL A 15 18.13 87.68 47.85
C VAL A 15 18.42 86.83 46.59
N CYS A 16 19.69 86.67 46.20
CA CYS A 16 20.08 85.71 45.15
C CYS A 16 20.22 84.27 45.66
N ARG A 17 20.40 84.05 46.98
CA ARG A 17 20.51 82.70 47.54
C ARG A 17 19.13 82.04 47.69
N GLU A 18 18.11 82.78 48.14
CA GLU A 18 16.76 82.21 48.29
C GLU A 18 16.07 81.88 46.96
N ASN A 19 16.21 82.72 45.93
CA ASN A 19 15.59 82.45 44.62
C ASN A 19 16.23 81.27 43.85
N ILE A 20 17.53 81.03 44.04
CA ILE A 20 18.23 79.89 43.43
C ILE A 20 17.84 78.58 44.13
N PHE A 21 17.71 78.58 45.46
CA PHE A 21 17.26 77.40 46.22
C PHE A 21 15.80 77.05 45.93
N ILE A 22 14.91 78.03 45.76
CA ILE A 22 13.50 77.78 45.42
C ILE A 22 13.37 77.28 43.98
N ARG A 23 14.07 77.87 42.99
CA ARG A 23 14.05 77.38 41.60
C ARG A 23 14.70 75.99 41.47
N ALA A 24 15.80 75.72 42.16
CA ALA A 24 16.44 74.41 42.16
C ALA A 24 15.54 73.34 42.83
N GLY A 25 14.88 73.67 43.93
CA GLY A 25 13.92 72.78 44.60
C GLY A 25 12.68 72.48 43.76
N ILE A 26 12.13 73.46 43.05
CA ILE A 26 10.98 73.27 42.14
C ILE A 26 11.38 72.41 40.92
N VAL A 27 12.57 72.64 40.35
CA VAL A 27 13.08 71.80 39.24
C VAL A 27 13.36 70.37 39.72
N PHE A 28 13.92 70.18 40.91
CA PHE A 28 14.17 68.86 41.48
C PHE A 28 12.88 68.09 41.81
N LEU A 29 11.89 68.76 42.41
CA LEU A 29 10.57 68.18 42.70
C LEU A 29 9.77 67.88 41.42
N SER A 30 9.86 68.75 40.40
CA SER A 30 9.28 68.52 39.08
C SER A 30 9.92 67.31 38.39
N ASN A 31 11.24 67.17 38.46
CA ASN A 31 11.97 66.06 37.87
C ASN A 31 11.71 64.73 38.60
N GLN A 32 11.62 64.74 39.94
CA GLN A 32 11.21 63.57 40.71
C GLN A 32 9.76 63.15 40.45
N LYS A 33 8.82 64.11 40.36
CA LYS A 33 7.43 63.81 39.95
C LYS A 33 7.37 63.26 38.53
N GLY A 34 8.16 63.80 37.60
CA GLY A 34 8.28 63.30 36.23
C GLY A 34 8.81 61.87 36.15
N GLN A 35 9.86 61.54 36.92
CA GLN A 35 10.39 60.17 37.04
C GLN A 35 9.40 59.20 37.70
N LEU A 36 8.70 59.62 38.74
CA LEU A 36 7.64 58.83 39.40
C LEU A 36 6.50 58.52 38.43
N LEU A 37 5.98 59.53 37.71
CA LEU A 37 4.90 59.36 36.73
C LEU A 37 5.33 58.49 35.52
N MET A 38 6.59 58.61 35.07
CA MET A 38 7.15 57.74 34.03
C MET A 38 7.30 56.29 34.50
N ASN A 39 7.74 56.06 35.75
CA ASN A 39 7.83 54.72 36.34
C ASN A 39 6.45 54.08 36.58
N GLU A 40 5.46 54.85 37.05
CA GLU A 40 4.07 54.38 37.19
C GLU A 40 3.44 54.06 35.84
N SER A 41 3.67 54.88 34.81
CA SER A 41 3.25 54.63 33.43
C SER A 41 3.91 53.36 32.84
N SER A 42 5.20 53.15 33.12
CA SER A 42 5.94 51.94 32.72
C SER A 42 5.38 50.68 33.40
N ASN A 43 5.12 50.72 34.71
CA ASN A 43 4.52 49.63 35.46
C ASN A 43 3.10 49.30 34.97
N ALA A 44 2.28 50.32 34.72
CA ALA A 44 0.93 50.14 34.16
C ALA A 44 0.95 49.48 32.77
N LYS A 45 1.90 49.88 31.89
CA LYS A 45 2.12 49.23 30.59
C LYS A 45 2.55 47.78 30.73
N GLN A 46 3.44 47.47 31.68
CA GLN A 46 3.90 46.10 31.93
C GLN A 46 2.77 45.19 32.44
N ILE A 47 1.90 45.70 33.32
CA ILE A 47 0.70 45.00 33.80
C ILE A 47 -0.29 44.74 32.65
N ALA A 48 -0.54 45.75 31.80
CA ALA A 48 -1.40 45.61 30.64
C ALA A 48 -0.88 44.57 29.64
N LEU A 49 0.43 44.55 29.37
CA LEU A 49 1.06 43.56 28.50
C LEU A 49 0.92 42.13 29.05
N LYS A 50 1.19 41.93 30.36
CA LYS A 50 1.00 40.62 31.01
C LYS A 50 -0.46 40.15 30.92
N LYS A 51 -1.42 41.06 31.11
CA LYS A 51 -2.85 40.76 30.98
C LYS A 51 -3.22 40.35 29.54
N GLN A 52 -2.67 41.05 28.55
CA GLN A 52 -2.87 40.73 27.13
C GLN A 52 -2.25 39.38 26.75
N GLN A 53 -1.04 39.08 27.25
CA GLN A 53 -0.37 37.79 27.05
C GLN A 53 -1.19 36.64 27.64
N LYS A 54 -1.68 36.79 28.89
CA LYS A 54 -2.53 35.79 29.54
C LYS A 54 -3.84 35.56 28.77
N ALA A 55 -4.49 36.63 28.31
CA ALA A 55 -5.70 36.51 27.49
C ALA A 55 -5.44 35.80 26.16
N LEU A 56 -4.31 36.08 25.51
CA LEU A 56 -3.90 35.39 24.28
C LEU A 56 -3.64 33.90 24.51
N GLU A 57 -3.00 33.55 25.63
CA GLU A 57 -2.73 32.17 26.03
C GLU A 57 -4.02 31.41 26.35
N GLU A 58 -4.95 32.01 27.08
CA GLU A 58 -6.29 31.44 27.33
C GLU A 58 -7.06 31.20 26.03
N MET A 59 -7.04 32.15 25.09
CA MET A 59 -7.65 31.97 23.78
C MET A 59 -6.98 30.86 22.97
N ARG A 60 -5.64 30.78 23.00
CA ARG A 60 -4.87 29.70 22.36
C ARG A 60 -5.24 28.34 22.96
N ASN A 61 -5.36 28.25 24.28
CA ASN A 61 -5.73 27.02 24.99
C ASN A 61 -7.14 26.56 24.63
N LYS A 62 -8.14 27.47 24.64
CA LYS A 62 -9.50 27.15 24.17
C LYS A 62 -9.53 26.66 22.72
N ARG A 63 -8.76 27.31 21.84
CA ARG A 63 -8.62 26.88 20.43
C ARG A 63 -7.99 25.50 20.32
N ASN A 64 -6.97 25.21 21.12
CA ASN A 64 -6.32 23.90 21.16
C ASN A 64 -7.27 22.80 21.68
N GLU A 65 -8.07 23.08 22.71
CA GLU A 65 -9.09 22.15 23.22
C GLU A 65 -10.15 21.81 22.17
N GLN A 66 -10.65 22.82 21.44
CA GLN A 66 -11.57 22.61 20.33
C GLN A 66 -10.94 21.74 19.23
N LYS A 67 -9.67 21.97 18.87
CA LYS A 67 -8.94 21.13 17.91
C LYS A 67 -8.79 19.70 18.40
N ILE A 68 -8.44 19.49 19.68
CA ILE A 68 -8.30 18.15 20.26
C ILE A 68 -9.64 17.41 20.23
N LEU A 69 -10.76 18.08 20.55
CA LEU A 69 -12.08 17.49 20.45
C LEU A 69 -12.42 17.09 19.00
N ALA A 70 -12.12 17.96 18.03
CA ALA A 70 -12.28 17.66 16.61
C ALA A 70 -11.43 16.45 16.17
N TYR A 71 -10.17 16.34 16.64
CA TYR A 71 -9.34 15.18 16.36
C TYR A 71 -9.88 13.90 16.99
N LYS A 72 -10.43 13.94 18.22
CA LYS A 72 -11.10 12.78 18.83
C LYS A 72 -12.30 12.32 18.01
N ALA A 73 -13.16 13.24 17.58
CA ALA A 73 -14.30 12.92 16.72
C ALA A 73 -13.85 12.35 15.36
N MET A 74 -12.79 12.91 14.77
CA MET A 74 -12.20 12.40 13.54
C MET A 74 -11.65 10.99 13.73
N LEU A 75 -10.87 10.74 14.79
CA LEU A 75 -10.34 9.41 15.14
C LEU A 75 -11.45 8.38 15.30
N PHE A 76 -12.57 8.75 15.93
CA PHE A 76 -13.72 7.85 16.05
C PHE A 76 -14.25 7.45 14.68
N LYS A 77 -14.47 8.41 13.77
CA LYS A 77 -14.90 8.12 12.39
C LYS A 77 -13.89 7.26 11.63
N VAL A 78 -12.58 7.54 11.78
CA VAL A 78 -11.52 6.73 11.17
C VAL A 78 -11.56 5.28 11.68
N LYS A 79 -11.71 5.09 12.99
CA LYS A 79 -11.80 3.75 13.59
C LYS A 79 -13.01 2.98 13.07
N MET A 80 -14.17 3.63 12.94
CA MET A 80 -15.36 3.01 12.35
C MET A 80 -15.12 2.62 10.89
N ALA A 81 -14.49 3.50 10.10
CA ALA A 81 -14.14 3.18 8.71
C ALA A 81 -13.16 1.99 8.62
N ILE A 82 -12.15 1.93 9.49
CA ILE A 82 -11.22 0.79 9.58
C ILE A 82 -11.99 -0.50 9.91
N ALA A 83 -12.92 -0.46 10.87
CA ALA A 83 -13.72 -1.64 11.23
C ALA A 83 -14.55 -2.14 10.04
N CYS A 84 -15.27 -1.24 9.34
CA CYS A 84 -16.07 -1.60 8.16
C CYS A 84 -15.20 -2.16 7.03
N LEU A 85 -14.08 -1.50 6.73
CA LEU A 85 -13.14 -1.98 5.70
C LEU A 85 -12.48 -3.30 6.11
N GLY A 86 -12.24 -3.52 7.40
CA GLY A 86 -11.71 -4.77 7.94
C GLY A 86 -12.67 -5.94 7.73
N ILE A 87 -13.96 -5.74 7.98
CA ILE A 87 -15.00 -6.74 7.69
C ILE A 87 -15.06 -7.02 6.18
N LEU A 88 -15.07 -5.98 5.35
CA LEU A 88 -15.11 -6.14 3.89
C LEU A 88 -13.86 -6.88 3.38
N PHE A 89 -12.68 -6.54 3.90
CA PHE A 89 -11.41 -7.21 3.59
C PHE A 89 -11.46 -8.68 3.95
N PHE A 90 -11.93 -9.02 5.15
CA PHE A 90 -12.06 -10.40 5.59
C PHE A 90 -13.00 -11.19 4.68
N ILE A 91 -14.23 -10.70 4.45
CA ILE A 91 -15.22 -11.39 3.60
C ILE A 91 -14.69 -11.57 2.17
N SER A 92 -14.17 -10.49 1.57
CA SER A 92 -13.65 -10.53 0.20
C SER A 92 -12.38 -11.39 0.08
N PHE A 93 -11.57 -11.52 1.12
CA PHE A 93 -10.38 -12.39 1.13
C PHE A 93 -10.75 -13.85 0.94
N PHE A 94 -11.84 -14.33 1.56
CA PHE A 94 -12.31 -15.72 1.43
C PHE A 94 -13.11 -15.97 0.16
N LEU A 95 -13.82 -14.96 -0.35
CA LEU A 95 -14.68 -15.12 -1.53
C LEU A 95 -13.95 -14.87 -2.86
N LYS A 96 -12.86 -14.09 -2.87
CA LYS A 96 -12.03 -13.91 -4.07
C LYS A 96 -11.39 -15.24 -4.46
N GLY A 97 -11.42 -15.56 -5.75
CA GLY A 97 -10.91 -16.82 -6.28
C GLY A 97 -11.77 -18.05 -5.94
N SER A 98 -12.96 -17.87 -5.34
CA SER A 98 -13.92 -18.98 -5.25
C SER A 98 -14.28 -19.47 -6.67
N LEU A 99 -14.34 -20.79 -6.82
CA LEU A 99 -14.59 -21.42 -8.09
C LEU A 99 -16.08 -21.34 -8.43
N VAL A 100 -16.39 -21.15 -9.71
CA VAL A 100 -17.77 -21.01 -10.17
C VAL A 100 -18.47 -22.37 -10.19
N ASP A 101 -19.81 -22.35 -10.12
CA ASP A 101 -20.62 -23.55 -10.35
C ASP A 101 -20.40 -24.10 -11.77
N TYR A 102 -20.39 -25.43 -11.91
CA TYR A 102 -20.17 -26.13 -13.18
C TYR A 102 -21.08 -25.64 -14.32
N LYS A 103 -22.31 -25.21 -14.02
CA LYS A 103 -23.25 -24.66 -15.02
C LYS A 103 -22.79 -23.32 -15.63
N LYS A 104 -21.79 -22.67 -15.02
CA LYS A 104 -21.22 -21.40 -15.49
C LYS A 104 -19.91 -21.60 -16.28
N ILE A 105 -19.46 -22.83 -16.46
CA ILE A 105 -18.28 -23.19 -17.25
C ILE A 105 -18.57 -22.99 -18.74
N ASN A 106 -17.64 -22.34 -19.44
CA ASN A 106 -17.67 -22.13 -20.87
C ASN A 106 -17.43 -23.47 -21.58
N ALA A 107 -18.20 -23.74 -22.64
CA ALA A 107 -18.19 -25.00 -23.35
C ALA A 107 -16.80 -25.40 -23.92
N ASP A 108 -15.95 -24.43 -24.22
CA ASP A 108 -14.58 -24.69 -24.71
C ASP A 108 -13.72 -25.45 -23.68
N LEU A 109 -14.03 -25.35 -22.39
CA LEU A 109 -13.27 -26.01 -21.32
C LEU A 109 -13.55 -27.51 -21.21
N TYR A 110 -14.57 -28.03 -21.90
CA TYR A 110 -14.81 -29.48 -21.97
C TYR A 110 -14.01 -30.17 -23.08
N LYS A 111 -13.30 -29.41 -23.93
CA LYS A 111 -12.48 -29.96 -25.01
C LYS A 111 -11.13 -30.38 -24.45
N GLN A 112 -10.60 -31.49 -24.97
CA GLN A 112 -9.21 -31.86 -24.71
C GLN A 112 -8.25 -30.85 -25.35
N PRO A 113 -7.07 -30.62 -24.76
CA PRO A 113 -6.03 -29.81 -25.38
C PRO A 113 -5.69 -30.33 -26.77
N LEU A 114 -5.60 -29.42 -27.74
CA LEU A 114 -5.13 -29.74 -29.08
C LEU A 114 -3.61 -29.74 -29.06
N GLN A 115 -3.01 -30.84 -29.51
CA GLN A 115 -1.57 -31.03 -29.57
C GLN A 115 -1.22 -31.66 -30.93
N THR A 116 -0.50 -30.94 -31.78
CA THR A 116 -0.16 -31.38 -33.15
C THR A 116 1.32 -31.18 -33.45
N GLU A 117 1.81 -31.81 -34.52
CA GLU A 117 3.15 -31.52 -35.03
C GLU A 117 3.31 -30.02 -35.35
N THR A 118 4.52 -29.49 -35.12
CA THR A 118 4.85 -28.08 -35.33
C THR A 118 5.96 -27.94 -36.37
N ASP A 119 5.79 -26.99 -37.27
CA ASP A 119 6.83 -26.54 -38.21
C ASP A 119 7.59 -25.30 -37.70
N LYS A 120 7.27 -24.82 -36.49
CA LYS A 120 7.92 -23.66 -35.88
C LYS A 120 9.40 -23.95 -35.65
N LYS A 121 10.23 -23.04 -36.13
CA LYS A 121 11.69 -23.10 -35.94
C LYS A 121 12.06 -22.73 -34.50
N GLU A 122 13.25 -23.14 -34.14
CA GLU A 122 13.92 -22.70 -32.93
C GLU A 122 14.07 -21.17 -32.89
N ILE A 123 13.83 -20.59 -31.73
CA ILE A 123 13.80 -19.16 -31.49
C ILE A 123 14.92 -18.82 -30.51
N THR A 124 15.79 -17.91 -30.91
CA THR A 124 16.77 -17.30 -30.00
C THR A 124 16.30 -15.89 -29.66
N LEU A 125 16.24 -15.56 -28.38
CA LEU A 125 15.89 -14.22 -27.92
C LEU A 125 16.79 -13.76 -26.78
N ASN A 126 16.94 -12.44 -26.65
CA ASN A 126 17.57 -11.85 -25.48
C ASN A 126 16.48 -11.30 -24.56
N TYR A 127 16.52 -11.69 -23.28
CA TYR A 127 15.67 -11.14 -22.25
C TYR A 127 16.53 -10.67 -21.08
N MET A 128 16.49 -9.37 -20.81
CA MET A 128 17.24 -8.71 -19.72
C MET A 128 18.74 -9.06 -19.68
N GLY A 129 19.37 -9.18 -20.85
CA GLY A 129 20.80 -9.47 -20.97
C GLY A 129 21.15 -10.96 -20.98
N VAL A 130 20.16 -11.85 -20.85
CA VAL A 130 20.33 -13.30 -20.95
C VAL A 130 19.79 -13.78 -22.29
N GLN A 131 20.60 -14.54 -23.03
CA GLN A 131 20.18 -15.15 -24.29
C GLN A 131 19.50 -16.51 -24.00
N TYR A 132 18.27 -16.65 -24.45
CA TYR A 132 17.47 -17.86 -24.34
C TYR A 132 17.32 -18.52 -25.70
N LEU A 133 17.34 -19.85 -25.68
CA LEU A 133 17.07 -20.72 -26.81
C LEU A 133 15.77 -21.46 -26.52
N ILE A 134 14.78 -21.32 -27.39
CA ILE A 134 13.45 -21.92 -27.26
C ILE A 134 13.23 -22.81 -28.47
N LYS A 135 12.96 -24.08 -28.22
CA LYS A 135 12.66 -25.09 -29.23
C LYS A 135 11.20 -25.50 -29.10
N PRO A 136 10.30 -24.98 -29.94
CA PRO A 136 8.95 -25.52 -30.08
C PRO A 136 9.01 -27.00 -30.44
N VAL A 137 8.16 -27.80 -29.82
CA VAL A 137 8.10 -29.26 -30.02
C VAL A 137 6.75 -29.73 -30.53
N GLN A 138 5.65 -29.07 -30.16
CA GLN A 138 4.30 -29.32 -30.70
C GLN A 138 3.46 -28.03 -30.68
N ASP A 139 2.61 -27.84 -31.68
CA ASP A 139 1.60 -26.79 -31.67
C ASP A 139 0.54 -27.14 -30.64
N TYR A 140 0.09 -26.13 -29.88
CA TYR A 140 -0.67 -26.38 -28.67
C TYR A 140 -1.76 -25.35 -28.40
N GLU A 141 -2.95 -25.83 -28.05
CA GLU A 141 -4.09 -25.03 -27.62
C GLU A 141 -4.82 -25.70 -26.46
N ILE A 142 -4.97 -24.99 -25.35
CA ILE A 142 -5.69 -25.46 -24.16
C ILE A 142 -6.72 -24.42 -23.73
N SER A 143 -7.92 -24.88 -23.37
CA SER A 143 -8.91 -24.09 -22.65
C SER A 143 -9.18 -24.75 -21.31
N GLY A 144 -9.20 -23.98 -20.23
CA GLY A 144 -9.38 -24.57 -18.90
C GLY A 144 -9.70 -23.57 -17.81
N LEU A 145 -10.07 -24.09 -16.65
CA LEU A 145 -10.33 -23.33 -15.43
C LEU A 145 -9.04 -23.21 -14.63
N VAL A 146 -8.64 -21.98 -14.30
CA VAL A 146 -7.49 -21.72 -13.43
C VAL A 146 -7.88 -21.98 -11.98
N VAL A 147 -7.33 -23.02 -11.38
CA VAL A 147 -7.66 -23.45 -10.00
C VAL A 147 -6.61 -23.03 -8.98
N SER A 148 -5.38 -22.79 -9.44
CA SER A 148 -4.28 -22.27 -8.63
C SER A 148 -3.23 -21.67 -9.56
N HIS A 149 -2.33 -20.87 -9.01
CA HIS A 149 -1.18 -20.36 -9.72
C HIS A 149 -0.05 -20.06 -8.73
N ASN A 150 1.21 -20.08 -9.18
CA ASN A 150 2.29 -19.53 -8.37
C ASN A 150 2.17 -17.98 -8.34
N ASN A 151 2.74 -17.36 -7.30
CA ASN A 151 2.83 -15.90 -7.25
C ASN A 151 4.30 -15.48 -7.15
N PRO A 152 4.99 -15.32 -8.29
CA PRO A 152 6.40 -14.91 -8.31
C PRO A 152 6.64 -13.51 -7.73
N SER A 153 5.57 -12.73 -7.47
CA SER A 153 5.65 -11.39 -6.84
C SER A 153 5.16 -11.36 -5.39
N GLY A 154 4.96 -12.52 -4.75
CA GLY A 154 4.52 -12.61 -3.36
C GLY A 154 5.58 -12.03 -2.40
N PHE A 155 5.13 -11.33 -1.36
CA PHE A 155 5.99 -10.69 -0.33
C PHE A 155 6.95 -11.64 0.42
N GLY A 156 6.92 -12.95 0.12
CA GLY A 156 7.78 -13.97 0.69
C GLY A 156 8.33 -14.98 -0.32
N ASP A 157 8.30 -14.68 -1.62
CA ASP A 157 8.91 -15.56 -2.63
C ASP A 157 10.32 -15.06 -2.98
N ILE A 158 11.32 -15.68 -2.34
CA ILE A 158 12.75 -15.32 -2.41
C ILE A 158 13.39 -15.82 -3.73
N TYR A 159 12.60 -16.39 -4.64
CA TYR A 159 13.12 -17.14 -5.80
C TYR A 159 12.76 -16.57 -7.17
N HIS A 160 11.96 -15.50 -7.26
CA HIS A 160 11.60 -14.93 -8.57
C HIS A 160 11.69 -13.40 -8.55
N ASP A 161 12.93 -12.91 -8.72
CA ASP A 161 13.19 -11.52 -9.12
C ASP A 161 12.45 -11.25 -10.44
N SER A 162 11.98 -10.02 -10.63
CA SER A 162 11.40 -9.42 -11.84
C SER A 162 12.22 -9.58 -13.15
N LYS A 163 13.29 -10.38 -13.10
CA LYS A 163 14.27 -10.68 -14.13
C LYS A 163 14.16 -12.10 -14.70
N SER A 164 13.30 -12.98 -14.16
CA SER A 164 13.12 -14.31 -14.77
C SER A 164 12.38 -14.21 -16.10
N PHE A 165 12.85 -14.92 -17.11
CA PHE A 165 12.17 -15.05 -18.39
C PHE A 165 10.77 -15.69 -18.24
N ASP A 166 10.65 -16.55 -17.25
CA ASP A 166 9.44 -17.20 -16.77
C ASP A 166 8.42 -16.17 -16.26
N THR A 167 7.14 -16.34 -16.62
CA THR A 167 6.08 -15.40 -16.21
C THR A 167 5.33 -15.87 -14.98
N LYS A 168 4.44 -16.84 -15.15
CA LYS A 168 3.51 -17.35 -14.14
C LYS A 168 3.15 -18.78 -14.52
N ASP A 169 3.13 -19.65 -13.54
CA ASP A 169 2.62 -21.01 -13.66
C ASP A 169 1.13 -21.00 -13.35
N LEU A 170 0.33 -21.62 -14.22
CA LEU A 170 -1.09 -21.79 -14.02
C LEU A 170 -1.41 -23.27 -13.83
N CYS A 171 -2.02 -23.61 -12.70
CA CYS A 171 -2.68 -24.89 -12.59
C CYS A 171 -4.08 -24.81 -13.21
N VAL A 172 -4.31 -25.65 -14.20
CA VAL A 172 -5.51 -25.63 -15.03
C VAL A 172 -6.14 -27.02 -15.01
N ILE A 173 -7.47 -27.06 -14.87
CA ILE A 173 -8.29 -28.26 -15.09
C ILE A 173 -9.25 -28.04 -16.25
N TRP A 174 -9.64 -29.12 -16.93
CA TRP A 174 -10.56 -29.11 -18.07
C TRP A 174 -11.39 -30.41 -18.11
N GLY A 175 -12.21 -30.59 -19.14
CA GLY A 175 -12.86 -31.87 -19.44
C GLY A 175 -13.87 -32.36 -18.38
N ASN A 176 -13.83 -33.65 -18.10
CA ASN A 176 -14.62 -34.36 -17.11
C ASN A 176 -14.46 -33.81 -15.68
N ASN A 177 -13.33 -33.19 -15.33
CA ASN A 177 -13.20 -32.49 -14.03
C ASN A 177 -14.21 -31.36 -13.83
N LEU A 178 -14.87 -30.88 -14.90
CA LEU A 178 -15.78 -29.74 -14.88
C LEU A 178 -17.26 -30.12 -15.07
N ILE A 179 -17.61 -31.41 -15.15
CA ILE A 179 -18.99 -31.86 -15.46
C ILE A 179 -19.96 -31.74 -14.27
N ASN A 180 -19.43 -31.62 -13.06
CA ASN A 180 -20.18 -31.43 -11.82
C ASN A 180 -19.34 -30.57 -10.84
N ASN A 181 -19.85 -30.29 -9.64
CA ASN A 181 -19.14 -29.45 -8.66
C ASN A 181 -18.12 -30.19 -7.77
N ASP A 182 -17.69 -31.41 -8.10
CA ASP A 182 -16.73 -32.14 -7.27
C ASP A 182 -15.37 -31.45 -7.19
N PHE A 183 -14.97 -30.70 -8.23
CA PHE A 183 -13.77 -29.86 -8.20
C PHE A 183 -13.78 -28.79 -7.10
N HIS A 184 -14.94 -28.43 -6.53
CA HIS A 184 -15.01 -27.53 -5.36
C HIS A 184 -14.48 -28.17 -4.07
N LYS A 185 -14.45 -29.50 -4.01
CA LYS A 185 -13.95 -30.27 -2.85
C LYS A 185 -12.47 -30.63 -3.00
N VAL A 186 -11.86 -30.29 -4.13
CA VAL A 186 -10.45 -30.52 -4.41
C VAL A 186 -9.64 -29.32 -3.95
N LYS A 187 -8.60 -29.58 -3.14
CA LYS A 187 -7.62 -28.58 -2.74
C LYS A 187 -6.49 -28.56 -3.77
N PHE A 188 -6.31 -27.41 -4.40
CA PHE A 188 -5.23 -27.14 -5.35
C PHE A 188 -4.16 -26.23 -4.72
N TRP A 189 -2.89 -26.49 -5.00
CA TRP A 189 -1.82 -25.54 -4.72
C TRP A 189 -0.67 -25.72 -5.70
N ASN A 190 -0.01 -24.62 -6.06
CA ASN A 190 1.19 -24.66 -6.89
C ASN A 190 2.42 -24.56 -5.99
N VAL A 191 3.43 -25.38 -6.31
CA VAL A 191 4.83 -25.06 -6.04
C VAL A 191 5.50 -24.75 -7.38
N SER A 192 6.80 -24.48 -7.40
CA SER A 192 7.55 -24.36 -8.65
C SER A 192 7.35 -25.63 -9.48
N TRP A 193 6.84 -25.48 -10.72
CA TRP A 193 6.72 -26.57 -11.71
C TRP A 193 5.70 -27.67 -11.41
N THR A 194 4.95 -27.59 -10.32
CA THR A 194 4.01 -28.67 -9.94
C THR A 194 2.70 -28.10 -9.46
N CYS A 195 1.61 -28.52 -10.10
CA CYS A 195 0.29 -28.39 -9.54
C CYS A 195 -0.01 -29.60 -8.68
N ASN A 196 -0.28 -29.35 -7.42
CA ASN A 196 -0.61 -30.40 -6.47
C ASN A 196 -2.11 -30.38 -6.18
N VAL A 197 -2.65 -31.57 -5.97
CA VAL A 197 -4.05 -31.78 -5.62
C VAL A 197 -4.18 -32.65 -4.39
N ARG A 198 -5.25 -32.42 -3.63
CA ARG A 198 -5.69 -33.29 -2.54
C ARG A 198 -7.19 -33.21 -2.41
N TYR A 199 -7.84 -34.36 -2.30
CA TYR A 199 -9.29 -34.44 -2.18
C TYR A 199 -9.69 -35.66 -1.33
N PRO A 200 -10.87 -35.63 -0.69
CA PRO A 200 -11.36 -36.76 0.10
C PRO A 200 -11.73 -37.96 -0.79
N PRO A 201 -11.88 -39.18 -0.24
CA PRO A 201 -12.41 -40.33 -0.98
C PRO A 201 -13.81 -40.06 -1.56
N GLY A 202 -14.11 -40.66 -2.71
CA GLY A 202 -15.42 -40.57 -3.37
C GLY A 202 -15.65 -39.34 -4.25
N ILE A 203 -14.60 -38.54 -4.49
CA ILE A 203 -14.61 -37.44 -5.46
C ILE A 203 -14.22 -37.98 -6.83
N ASN A 204 -15.03 -37.69 -7.85
CA ASN A 204 -14.64 -37.96 -9.23
C ASN A 204 -13.66 -36.89 -9.70
N PHE A 205 -12.40 -37.26 -9.91
CA PHE A 205 -11.35 -36.34 -10.35
C PHE A 205 -10.40 -37.07 -11.29
N GLU A 206 -10.30 -36.56 -12.51
CA GLU A 206 -9.49 -37.10 -13.59
C GLU A 206 -8.09 -36.47 -13.56
N PHE A 207 -7.08 -37.30 -13.30
CA PHE A 207 -5.69 -36.83 -13.18
C PHE A 207 -5.02 -36.53 -14.53
N ASP A 208 -5.57 -37.02 -15.64
CA ASP A 208 -5.14 -36.72 -17.01
C ASP A 208 -5.77 -35.42 -17.56
N GLU A 209 -6.66 -34.78 -16.78
CA GLU A 209 -7.32 -33.52 -17.14
C GLU A 209 -6.97 -32.37 -16.18
N ILE A 210 -5.73 -32.40 -15.69
CA ILE A 210 -5.09 -31.34 -14.91
C ILE A 210 -3.66 -31.15 -15.40
N SER A 211 -3.19 -29.90 -15.43
CA SER A 211 -1.80 -29.61 -15.77
C SER A 211 -1.27 -28.36 -15.08
N ASN A 212 0.03 -28.39 -14.75
CA ASN A 212 0.78 -27.19 -14.45
C ASN A 212 1.36 -26.61 -15.74
N ASN A 213 0.93 -25.40 -16.08
CA ASN A 213 1.29 -24.72 -17.30
C ASN A 213 2.30 -23.63 -16.97
N HIS A 214 3.56 -23.87 -17.30
CA HIS A 214 4.63 -22.90 -17.21
C HIS A 214 4.67 -22.02 -18.46
N LEU A 215 4.39 -20.74 -18.29
CA LEU A 215 4.18 -19.84 -19.42
C LEU A 215 5.41 -18.97 -19.73
N ILE A 216 5.85 -19.01 -20.97
CA ILE A 216 6.94 -18.17 -21.51
C ILE A 216 6.46 -17.45 -22.78
N THR A 217 6.93 -16.22 -23.01
CA THR A 217 6.55 -15.44 -24.21
C THR A 217 7.52 -14.29 -24.46
N ARG A 218 7.68 -13.83 -25.71
CA ARG A 218 8.39 -12.57 -26.02
C ARG A 218 7.52 -11.32 -25.92
N SER A 219 6.20 -11.46 -25.87
CA SER A 219 5.29 -10.32 -25.96
C SER A 219 5.00 -9.74 -24.58
N ASP A 220 5.39 -8.49 -24.34
CA ASP A 220 5.05 -7.76 -23.11
C ASP A 220 3.54 -7.62 -22.92
N GLU A 221 2.77 -7.54 -24.01
CA GLU A 221 1.31 -7.53 -23.95
C GLU A 221 0.78 -8.84 -23.37
N ILE A 222 1.29 -9.98 -23.86
CA ILE A 222 0.90 -11.31 -23.36
C ILE A 222 1.37 -11.48 -21.91
N ARG A 223 2.59 -11.04 -21.55
CA ARG A 223 3.08 -11.04 -20.16
C ARG A 223 2.13 -10.30 -19.23
N LYS A 224 1.65 -9.12 -19.65
CA LYS A 224 0.64 -8.36 -18.89
C LYS A 224 -0.67 -9.14 -18.78
N LYS A 225 -1.17 -9.77 -19.86
CA LYS A 225 -2.38 -10.60 -19.80
C LYS A 225 -2.22 -11.77 -18.82
N ILE A 226 -1.11 -12.52 -18.90
CA ILE A 226 -0.78 -13.62 -17.98
C ILE A 226 -0.76 -13.13 -16.52
N ALA A 227 -0.12 -11.99 -16.24
CA ALA A 227 -0.06 -11.43 -14.90
C ALA A 227 -1.45 -11.10 -14.31
N HIS A 228 -2.43 -10.77 -15.16
CA HIS A 228 -3.80 -10.46 -14.76
C HIS A 228 -4.73 -11.67 -14.68
N VAL A 229 -4.28 -12.87 -15.07
CA VAL A 229 -5.04 -14.11 -14.88
C VAL A 229 -5.16 -14.39 -13.39
N LYS A 230 -6.37 -14.66 -12.91
CA LYS A 230 -6.66 -14.94 -11.51
C LYS A 230 -7.25 -16.34 -11.33
N VAL A 231 -7.17 -16.88 -10.11
CA VAL A 231 -7.89 -18.12 -9.77
C VAL A 231 -9.39 -17.93 -10.02
N GLY A 232 -10.01 -18.93 -10.62
CA GLY A 232 -11.39 -18.94 -11.07
C GLY A 232 -11.60 -18.38 -12.49
N ASP A 233 -10.59 -17.76 -13.11
CA ASP A 233 -10.69 -17.36 -14.52
C ASP A 233 -10.72 -18.60 -15.42
N GLN A 234 -11.58 -18.55 -16.44
CA GLN A 234 -11.65 -19.52 -17.51
C GLN A 234 -10.88 -18.95 -18.68
N ILE A 235 -9.82 -19.64 -19.09
CA ILE A 235 -8.84 -19.12 -20.03
C ILE A 235 -8.71 -20.01 -21.25
N LYS A 236 -8.15 -19.43 -22.30
CA LYS A 236 -7.72 -20.10 -23.51
C LYS A 236 -6.32 -19.65 -23.85
N ILE A 237 -5.42 -20.60 -24.02
CA ILE A 237 -4.01 -20.38 -24.36
C ILE A 237 -3.77 -21.00 -25.73
N LYS A 238 -3.09 -20.27 -26.62
CA LYS A 238 -2.58 -20.79 -27.89
C LYS A 238 -1.09 -20.50 -28.02
N GLY A 239 -0.37 -21.44 -28.62
CA GLY A 239 1.04 -21.30 -28.93
C GLY A 239 1.66 -22.65 -29.24
N ALA A 240 2.78 -22.97 -28.60
CA ALA A 240 3.45 -24.25 -28.75
C ALA A 240 3.95 -24.78 -27.41
N LEU A 241 3.90 -26.09 -27.19
CA LEU A 241 4.74 -26.73 -26.19
C LEU A 241 6.20 -26.54 -26.62
N ALA A 242 7.07 -26.18 -25.67
CA ALA A 242 8.43 -25.78 -25.99
C ALA A 242 9.43 -26.24 -24.93
N ASN A 243 10.60 -26.64 -25.38
CA ASN A 243 11.76 -26.79 -24.52
C ASN A 243 12.55 -25.47 -24.54
N TYR A 244 13.18 -25.08 -23.44
CA TYR A 244 14.02 -23.89 -23.44
C TYR A 244 15.24 -24.02 -22.53
N THR A 245 16.27 -23.23 -22.83
CA THR A 245 17.46 -23.08 -21.99
C THR A 245 17.99 -21.64 -22.08
N SER A 246 18.78 -21.20 -21.11
CA SER A 246 19.60 -19.99 -21.28
C SER A 246 21.02 -20.38 -21.64
N LEU A 247 21.61 -19.67 -22.61
CA LEU A 247 22.95 -19.97 -23.14
C LEU A 247 24.07 -19.73 -22.13
N ASN A 248 23.79 -18.96 -21.07
CA ASN A 248 24.69 -18.75 -19.94
C ASN A 248 24.48 -19.78 -18.81
N ASN A 249 23.61 -20.79 -19.00
CA ASN A 249 23.21 -21.73 -17.94
C ASN A 249 23.89 -23.08 -18.08
N GLU A 250 24.45 -23.55 -16.97
CA GLU A 250 25.00 -24.91 -16.82
C GLU A 250 23.89 -25.93 -16.48
N SER A 251 22.66 -25.48 -16.20
CA SER A 251 21.55 -26.30 -15.68
C SER A 251 20.84 -27.19 -16.71
N GLY A 252 21.18 -27.08 -18.00
CA GLY A 252 20.57 -27.85 -19.09
C GLY A 252 19.20 -27.35 -19.58
N TRP A 253 18.55 -28.15 -20.42
CA TRP A 253 17.24 -27.84 -21.01
C TRP A 253 16.11 -28.04 -20.01
N ARG A 254 15.17 -27.10 -19.99
CA ARG A 254 13.82 -27.29 -19.47
C ARG A 254 12.97 -27.87 -20.59
N ASN A 255 12.36 -29.02 -20.35
CA ASN A 255 11.54 -29.72 -21.33
C ASN A 255 10.07 -29.65 -20.95
N SER A 256 9.21 -29.44 -21.93
CA SER A 256 7.76 -29.58 -21.75
C SER A 256 7.38 -31.05 -21.69
N SER A 257 6.42 -31.39 -20.84
CA SER A 257 5.66 -32.64 -21.03
C SER A 257 4.91 -32.59 -22.35
N LEU A 258 4.85 -33.75 -23.01
CA LEU A 258 4.02 -34.04 -24.19
C LEU A 258 2.96 -35.11 -23.90
N THR A 259 2.95 -35.65 -22.68
CA THR A 259 2.04 -36.73 -22.27
C THR A 259 0.99 -36.15 -21.31
N ARG A 260 -0.15 -36.81 -21.15
CA ARG A 260 -1.22 -36.39 -20.22
C ARG A 260 -1.23 -37.19 -18.93
N THR A 261 -0.58 -38.35 -18.93
CA THR A 261 -0.63 -39.34 -17.85
C THR A 261 0.65 -39.39 -17.01
N ASP A 262 1.64 -38.56 -17.35
CA ASP A 262 2.85 -38.42 -16.56
C ASP A 262 2.58 -37.63 -15.27
N THR A 263 3.33 -37.96 -14.23
CA THR A 263 3.15 -37.38 -12.90
C THR A 263 4.49 -37.03 -12.29
N GLY A 264 4.49 -36.09 -11.33
CA GLY A 264 5.70 -35.67 -10.62
C GLY A 264 6.62 -34.78 -11.46
N ASN A 265 7.93 -34.89 -11.22
CA ASN A 265 8.93 -34.06 -11.90
C ASN A 265 8.97 -34.39 -13.40
N GLY A 266 8.60 -33.43 -14.24
CA GLY A 266 8.55 -33.57 -15.70
C GLY A 266 7.14 -33.46 -16.28
N ALA A 267 6.09 -33.59 -15.47
CA ALA A 267 4.69 -33.46 -15.89
C ALA A 267 4.23 -32.02 -16.15
N CYS A 268 5.15 -31.06 -16.09
CA CYS A 268 4.83 -29.66 -16.36
C CYS A 268 4.84 -29.41 -17.87
N GLU A 269 3.81 -28.73 -18.37
CA GLU A 269 3.80 -28.23 -19.73
C GLU A 269 4.48 -26.87 -19.75
N VAL A 270 5.48 -26.72 -20.61
CA VAL A 270 6.10 -25.42 -20.88
C VAL A 270 5.52 -24.90 -22.19
N ILE A 271 4.81 -23.78 -22.11
CA ILE A 271 4.09 -23.22 -23.25
C ILE A 271 4.76 -21.92 -23.69
N TRP A 272 5.22 -21.90 -24.93
CA TRP A 272 5.49 -20.68 -25.66
C TRP A 272 4.18 -20.02 -26.08
N VAL A 273 3.76 -19.01 -25.33
CA VAL A 273 2.45 -18.37 -25.47
C VAL A 273 2.45 -17.31 -26.56
N GLU A 274 1.57 -17.50 -27.54
CA GLU A 274 1.33 -16.58 -28.65
C GLU A 274 -0.02 -15.87 -28.53
N SER A 275 -0.97 -16.48 -27.81
CA SER A 275 -2.24 -15.86 -27.44
C SER A 275 -2.73 -16.35 -26.09
N LEU A 276 -3.30 -15.42 -25.31
CA LEU A 276 -4.04 -15.73 -24.10
C LEU A 276 -5.33 -14.91 -24.08
N GLU A 277 -6.44 -15.60 -23.91
CA GLU A 277 -7.76 -15.01 -23.77
C GLU A 277 -8.39 -15.45 -22.45
N ILE A 278 -9.08 -14.52 -21.78
CA ILE A 278 -9.87 -14.83 -20.59
C ILE A 278 -11.33 -14.91 -21.04
N LEU A 279 -11.76 -16.12 -21.36
CA LEU A 279 -13.11 -16.42 -21.84
C LEU A 279 -14.19 -15.97 -20.84
N LYS A 280 -13.91 -16.14 -19.55
CA LYS A 280 -14.81 -15.71 -18.48
C LYS A 280 -14.04 -15.45 -17.19
N LYS A 281 -14.35 -14.34 -16.52
CA LYS A 281 -13.79 -14.02 -15.20
C LYS A 281 -14.45 -14.86 -14.11
N GLY A 282 -13.68 -15.28 -13.12
CA GLY A 282 -14.19 -16.02 -11.97
C GLY A 282 -15.02 -15.14 -11.04
N THR A 283 -14.37 -14.46 -10.11
CA THR A 283 -15.02 -13.59 -9.11
C THR A 283 -14.53 -12.14 -9.16
N PRO A 284 -14.76 -11.42 -10.27
CA PRO A 284 -14.19 -10.09 -10.49
C PRO A 284 -14.60 -9.07 -9.41
N LEU A 285 -15.86 -9.13 -8.96
CA LEU A 285 -16.35 -8.25 -7.89
C LEU A 285 -15.63 -8.50 -6.56
N TRP A 286 -15.42 -9.75 -6.17
CA TRP A 286 -14.74 -10.07 -4.91
C TRP A 286 -13.26 -9.67 -4.95
N TYR A 287 -12.60 -9.83 -6.10
CA TYR A 287 -11.26 -9.28 -6.29
C TYR A 287 -11.23 -7.75 -6.18
N LEU A 288 -12.20 -7.05 -6.79
CA LEU A 288 -12.31 -5.60 -6.70
C LEU A 288 -12.51 -5.14 -5.25
N LEU A 289 -13.46 -5.76 -4.53
CA LEU A 289 -13.74 -5.45 -3.13
C LEU A 289 -12.55 -5.75 -2.22
N PHE A 290 -11.80 -6.82 -2.51
CA PHE A 290 -10.57 -7.14 -1.80
C PHE A 290 -9.51 -6.06 -2.00
N ASP A 291 -9.23 -5.67 -3.25
CA ASP A 291 -8.24 -4.62 -3.53
C ASP A 291 -8.67 -3.26 -2.95
N PHE A 292 -9.96 -2.90 -3.10
CA PHE A 292 -10.52 -1.67 -2.52
C PHE A 292 -10.38 -1.64 -1.00
N SER A 293 -10.78 -2.70 -0.31
CA SER A 293 -10.72 -2.77 1.16
C SER A 293 -9.27 -2.81 1.66
N LYS A 294 -8.38 -3.54 0.98
CA LYS A 294 -6.94 -3.59 1.29
C LYS A 294 -6.30 -2.20 1.23
N TRP A 295 -6.48 -1.48 0.12
CA TRP A 295 -5.89 -0.14 -0.04
C TRP A 295 -6.58 0.91 0.82
N GLY A 296 -7.89 0.79 1.00
CA GLY A 296 -8.65 1.61 1.94
C GLY A 296 -8.15 1.48 3.38
N LEU A 297 -7.88 0.26 3.85
CA LEU A 297 -7.31 -0.01 5.17
C LEU A 297 -5.96 0.67 5.35
N LEU A 298 -5.05 0.52 4.38
CA LEU A 298 -3.74 1.17 4.42
C LEU A 298 -3.88 2.70 4.55
N LEU A 299 -4.72 3.31 3.71
CA LEU A 299 -4.98 4.75 3.74
C LEU A 299 -5.54 5.19 5.09
N MET A 300 -6.51 4.46 5.64
CA MET A 300 -7.12 4.79 6.93
C MET A 300 -6.13 4.67 8.09
N VAL A 301 -5.22 3.69 8.07
CA VAL A 301 -4.16 3.56 9.08
C VAL A 301 -3.19 4.73 9.00
N VAL A 302 -2.74 5.11 7.81
CA VAL A 302 -1.87 6.30 7.62
C VAL A 302 -2.55 7.56 8.11
N MET A 303 -3.84 7.74 7.79
CA MET A 303 -4.63 8.88 8.25
C MET A 303 -4.76 8.89 9.78
N MET A 304 -5.03 7.73 10.40
CA MET A 304 -5.10 7.60 11.85
C MET A 304 -3.79 8.03 12.52
N ILE A 305 -2.64 7.55 12.02
CA ILE A 305 -1.31 7.93 12.53
C ILE A 305 -1.12 9.44 12.41
N GLY A 306 -1.44 10.03 11.25
CA GLY A 306 -1.34 11.48 11.04
C GLY A 306 -2.20 12.29 12.02
N ILE A 307 -3.41 11.83 12.33
CA ILE A 307 -4.28 12.48 13.32
C ILE A 307 -3.71 12.34 14.73
N VAL A 308 -3.23 11.16 15.11
CA VAL A 308 -2.60 10.93 16.42
C VAL A 308 -1.39 11.82 16.62
N VAL A 309 -0.50 11.93 15.62
CA VAL A 309 0.69 12.79 15.66
C VAL A 309 0.32 14.27 15.78
N LYS A 310 -0.70 14.73 15.04
CA LYS A 310 -1.17 16.13 15.15
C LYS A 310 -1.81 16.41 16.52
N SER A 311 -2.61 15.47 17.03
CA SER A 311 -3.24 15.59 18.34
C SER A 311 -2.21 15.61 19.47
N SER A 312 -1.19 14.74 19.43
CA SER A 312 -0.17 14.68 20.47
C SER A 312 0.68 15.95 20.52
N LYS A 313 1.08 16.50 19.36
CA LYS A 313 1.79 17.79 19.28
C LYS A 313 1.01 18.93 19.95
N LEU A 314 -0.32 18.95 19.81
CA LEU A 314 -1.15 19.97 20.45
C LEU A 314 -1.25 19.78 21.97
N GLN A 315 -1.27 18.54 22.44
CA GLN A 315 -1.27 18.22 23.88
C GLN A 315 0.05 18.58 24.55
N VAL A 316 1.19 18.39 23.87
CA VAL A 316 2.52 18.80 24.37
C VAL A 316 2.71 20.32 24.35
N SER A 317 1.99 21.03 23.48
CA SER A 317 2.05 22.50 23.37
C SER A 317 1.15 23.26 24.37
N ARG A 318 0.43 22.53 25.21
CA ARG A 318 -0.44 23.04 26.30
C ARG A 318 0.34 22.96 27.60
#